data_AF-A0A9E6S569-F1
#
_entry.id   AF-A0A9E6S569-F1
#
_cell.length_a   1.000
_cell.length_b   1.000
_cell.length_c   1.000
_cell.angle_alpha   90.00
_cell.angle_beta   90.00
_cell.angle_gamma   90.00
#
_symmetry.space_group_name_H-M   'P 1'
#
loop_
_entity.id
_entity.type
_entity.pdbx_description
1 polymer ?
#
loop_
_entity_poly.entity_id
_entity_poly.type
_entity_poly.pdbx_seq_one_letter_code
_entity_poly.pdbx_strand_id
1 'polypeptide(L)'
;MSIQIINGIQLPAFDVEMLSLGKLFLVPFKQFLQQGKSFWLYPSVTIPQNLTIDEYYQPQYVAKAKTSISKYSTYPINLKVWGRCEYHWRINSDQKDILPKIAQSTIWNLSALENIFEQNQVLKLAILRVYHLSKPCIINMPVDAGSFYWPETEDLINNASENDISVISDNSFAKRKNIIISGEYYPYTNIENLQWQCEILLEKNPNFAILNHDIKEFLGWSNQPIKNTLDPDLSWIKKIADVGNSSDGNEFEKLVRKSLIKLGFSCSNTNPKANLYPDKLGGAGGVDFYCDYPYQVVGECKATKTEKVPSKTPGQLIQLGKNHLQEQYDNCLKLIVAAGELTNDALLTTVNNGIYMIRPETLQNLVELQNKYQNSVNLIELKKCLQQGNYGLVDDKINEYIEKVEKEIKLRSQIIQVVKEMTQLNNQNHVTIIEIRTHYNAINKSNLADETVQEILIELSSPLTGYLGREKGEDIKNDKFYYLRDLPTN
;
A
#
# COMPACT_ATOMS: atom_id res chain seq x y z
N MET A 1 -17.84 -17.13 -20.11
CA MET A 1 -18.94 -16.94 -21.08
C MET A 1 -19.67 -15.62 -20.80
N SER A 2 -20.52 -15.13 -21.71
CA SER A 2 -21.35 -13.93 -21.45
C SER A 2 -22.53 -14.32 -20.57
N ILE A 3 -22.82 -13.48 -19.56
CA ILE A 3 -23.94 -13.67 -18.64
C ILE A 3 -25.10 -12.82 -19.15
N GLN A 4 -26.23 -13.48 -19.41
CA GLN A 4 -27.44 -12.78 -19.82
C GLN A 4 -28.12 -12.16 -18.60
N ILE A 5 -28.18 -10.83 -18.57
CA ILE A 5 -28.88 -10.06 -17.55
C ILE A 5 -30.03 -9.31 -18.20
N ILE A 6 -31.25 -9.61 -17.76
CA ILE A 6 -32.48 -9.06 -18.36
C ILE A 6 -32.89 -7.76 -17.67
N ASN A 7 -32.71 -7.68 -16.35
CA ASN A 7 -33.16 -6.54 -15.55
C ASN A 7 -32.20 -6.22 -14.40
N GLY A 8 -32.37 -5.03 -13.83
CA GLY A 8 -31.70 -4.58 -12.61
C GLY A 8 -32.60 -4.63 -11.39
N ILE A 9 -31.99 -4.65 -10.21
CA ILE A 9 -32.66 -4.30 -8.95
C ILE A 9 -32.32 -2.85 -8.60
N GLN A 10 -33.31 -2.10 -8.15
CA GLN A 10 -33.10 -0.75 -7.63
C GLN A 10 -32.73 -0.82 -6.15
N LEU A 11 -31.60 -0.23 -5.80
CA LEU A 11 -31.10 -0.14 -4.44
C LEU A 11 -30.70 1.32 -4.15
N PRO A 12 -30.72 1.78 -2.90
CA PRO A 12 -30.19 3.09 -2.57
C PRO A 12 -28.79 3.29 -3.16
N ALA A 13 -28.55 4.44 -3.76
CA ALA A 13 -27.32 4.71 -4.50
C ALA A 13 -26.06 4.45 -3.66
N PHE A 14 -26.11 4.82 -2.38
CA PHE A 14 -25.01 4.59 -1.46
C PHE A 14 -24.83 3.10 -1.10
N ASP A 15 -25.90 2.31 -1.00
CA ASP A 15 -25.80 0.84 -0.87
C ASP A 15 -25.08 0.23 -2.08
N VAL A 16 -25.40 0.68 -3.30
CA VAL A 16 -24.71 0.22 -4.53
C VAL A 16 -23.23 0.58 -4.50
N GLU A 17 -22.87 1.78 -4.05
CA GLU A 17 -21.47 2.15 -3.90
C GLU A 17 -20.76 1.27 -2.85
N MET A 18 -21.38 0.99 -1.71
CA MET A 18 -20.78 0.13 -0.69
C MET A 18 -20.70 -1.34 -1.11
N LEU A 19 -21.65 -1.83 -1.92
CA LEU A 19 -21.56 -3.13 -2.59
C LEU A 19 -20.40 -3.15 -3.59
N SER A 20 -20.20 -2.07 -4.35
CA SER A 20 -19.11 -1.95 -5.32
C SER A 20 -17.72 -1.85 -4.68
N LEU A 21 -17.64 -1.39 -3.43
CA LEU A 21 -16.40 -1.36 -2.65
C LEU A 21 -16.09 -2.70 -1.96
N GLY A 22 -17.08 -3.59 -1.80
CA GLY A 22 -16.97 -4.81 -1.01
C GLY A 22 -17.29 -4.61 0.47
N LYS A 23 -17.60 -3.37 0.90
CA LYS A 23 -18.05 -3.05 2.26
C LYS A 23 -19.36 -3.76 2.57
N LEU A 24 -20.32 -3.72 1.64
CA LEU A 24 -21.53 -4.53 1.70
C LEU A 24 -21.42 -5.77 0.81
N PHE A 25 -22.16 -6.80 1.19
CA PHE A 25 -22.43 -8.00 0.38
C PHE A 25 -23.86 -8.51 0.57
N LEU A 26 -24.68 -7.76 1.32
CA LEU A 26 -26.10 -7.99 1.50
C LEU A 26 -26.83 -6.65 1.42
N VAL A 27 -28.14 -6.68 1.16
CA VAL A 27 -29.02 -5.49 1.09
C VAL A 27 -30.46 -5.83 1.47
N PRO A 28 -31.21 -4.92 2.12
CA PRO A 28 -32.67 -5.03 2.24
C PRO A 28 -33.33 -5.02 0.88
N PHE A 29 -34.10 -6.08 0.58
CA PHE A 29 -34.80 -6.17 -0.70
C PHE A 29 -36.14 -6.91 -0.56
N LYS A 30 -37.24 -6.20 -0.82
CA LYS A 30 -38.60 -6.67 -0.51
C LYS A 30 -39.08 -7.80 -1.42
N GLN A 31 -38.67 -7.79 -2.69
CA GLN A 31 -39.11 -8.75 -3.70
C GLN A 31 -38.27 -10.00 -3.67
N PHE A 32 -38.86 -11.17 -3.86
CA PHE A 32 -38.11 -12.42 -3.90
C PHE A 32 -37.11 -12.43 -5.05
N LEU A 33 -35.89 -12.87 -4.76
CA LEU A 33 -34.84 -13.11 -5.76
C LEU A 33 -34.48 -14.59 -5.73
N GLN A 34 -34.59 -15.24 -6.88
CA GLN A 34 -34.17 -16.63 -7.02
C GLN A 34 -32.64 -16.72 -6.88
N GLN A 35 -32.16 -17.71 -6.13
CA GLN A 35 -30.75 -18.00 -6.01
C GLN A 35 -30.15 -18.31 -7.41
N GLY A 36 -28.98 -17.75 -7.68
CA GLY A 36 -28.31 -17.82 -8.98
C GLY A 36 -28.76 -16.77 -9.99
N LYS A 37 -29.86 -16.04 -9.75
CA LYS A 37 -30.30 -14.98 -10.66
C LYS A 37 -29.33 -13.80 -10.64
N SER A 38 -28.91 -13.37 -11.83
CA SER A 38 -28.08 -12.19 -12.06
C SER A 38 -28.90 -10.97 -12.42
N PHE A 39 -28.43 -9.79 -12.03
CA PHE A 39 -29.09 -8.50 -12.26
C PHE A 39 -28.10 -7.34 -12.27
N TRP A 40 -28.50 -6.25 -12.93
CA TRP A 40 -27.83 -4.95 -12.78
C TRP A 40 -28.08 -4.38 -11.38
N LEU A 41 -27.08 -3.74 -10.79
CA LEU A 41 -27.25 -3.02 -9.52
C LEU A 41 -27.51 -1.54 -9.82
N TYR A 42 -28.79 -1.16 -9.87
CA TYR A 42 -29.18 0.19 -10.23
C TYR A 42 -29.17 1.12 -8.99
N PRO A 43 -28.39 2.23 -9.02
CA PRO A 43 -28.32 3.19 -7.91
C PRO A 43 -29.52 4.15 -7.94
N SER A 44 -30.52 3.86 -7.13
CA SER A 44 -31.71 4.68 -6.94
C SER A 44 -31.49 5.78 -5.90
N VAL A 45 -32.11 6.94 -6.12
CA VAL A 45 -32.14 8.04 -5.14
C VAL A 45 -33.17 7.81 -4.02
N THR A 46 -33.99 6.77 -4.13
CA THR A 46 -35.05 6.44 -3.16
C THR A 46 -34.49 5.65 -1.97
N ILE A 47 -34.92 6.02 -0.76
CA ILE A 47 -34.63 5.29 0.48
C ILE A 47 -35.83 4.40 0.86
N PRO A 48 -35.61 3.17 1.37
CA PRO A 48 -36.71 2.28 1.74
C PRO A 48 -37.64 2.87 2.80
N GLN A 49 -38.94 2.53 2.69
CA GLN A 49 -39.98 2.89 3.67
C GLN A 49 -40.11 4.40 3.96
N ASN A 50 -39.72 5.25 3.00
CA ASN A 50 -39.73 6.71 3.15
C ASN A 50 -38.93 7.22 4.36
N LEU A 51 -37.95 6.45 4.82
CA LEU A 51 -37.00 6.91 5.83
C LEU A 51 -36.13 8.04 5.25
N THR A 52 -35.69 8.94 6.11
CA THR A 52 -34.66 9.92 5.75
C THR A 52 -33.28 9.27 5.69
N ILE A 53 -32.33 9.93 5.01
CA ILE A 53 -30.94 9.45 4.91
C ILE A 53 -30.31 9.29 6.31
N ASP A 54 -30.56 10.26 7.20
CA ASP A 54 -30.06 10.29 8.57
C ASP A 54 -30.66 9.18 9.45
N GLU A 55 -31.91 8.79 9.18
CA GLU A 55 -32.54 7.63 9.85
C GLU A 55 -32.02 6.31 9.32
N TYR A 56 -31.77 6.20 8.01
CA TYR A 56 -31.41 4.94 7.37
C TYR A 56 -29.95 4.51 7.60
N TYR A 57 -29.01 5.46 7.56
CA TYR A 57 -27.57 5.18 7.67
C TYR A 57 -26.97 5.61 9.00
N GLN A 58 -25.94 4.89 9.46
CA GLN A 58 -25.20 5.29 10.66
C GLN A 58 -24.51 6.65 10.48
N PRO A 59 -24.35 7.44 11.57
CA PRO A 59 -23.89 8.83 11.50
C PRO A 59 -22.62 9.06 10.68
N GLN A 60 -21.64 8.15 10.78
CA GLN A 60 -20.36 8.23 10.09
C GLN A 60 -20.45 8.07 8.56
N TYR A 61 -21.57 7.58 8.04
CA TYR A 61 -21.80 7.37 6.61
C TYR A 61 -22.73 8.42 5.97
N VAL A 62 -23.51 9.14 6.77
CA VAL A 62 -24.57 10.06 6.29
C VAL A 62 -24.06 11.09 5.30
N ALA A 63 -22.91 11.73 5.56
CA ALA A 63 -22.37 12.76 4.68
C ALA A 63 -22.08 12.22 3.27
N LYS A 64 -21.43 11.06 3.17
CA LYS A 64 -21.14 10.41 1.90
C LYS A 64 -22.40 9.84 1.24
N ALA A 65 -23.36 9.35 2.01
CA ALA A 65 -24.65 8.92 1.47
C ALA A 65 -25.39 10.08 0.77
N LYS A 66 -25.40 11.28 1.37
CA LYS A 66 -25.97 12.50 0.76
C LYS A 66 -25.26 12.89 -0.53
N THR A 67 -23.92 12.80 -0.57
CA THR A 67 -23.13 13.04 -1.78
C THR A 67 -23.44 12.01 -2.86
N SER A 68 -23.52 10.73 -2.50
CA SER A 68 -23.81 9.62 -3.41
C SER A 68 -25.18 9.80 -4.07
N ILE A 69 -26.23 10.04 -3.27
CA ILE A 69 -27.59 10.25 -3.79
C ILE A 69 -27.64 11.47 -4.73
N SER A 70 -26.98 12.57 -4.35
CA SER A 70 -26.88 13.76 -5.21
C SER A 70 -26.14 13.49 -6.53
N LYS A 71 -25.16 12.59 -6.54
CA LYS A 71 -24.41 12.21 -7.75
C LYS A 71 -25.27 11.41 -8.73
N TYR A 72 -26.17 10.56 -8.23
CA TYR A 72 -27.05 9.74 -9.06
C TYR A 72 -28.43 10.37 -9.32
N SER A 73 -28.64 11.63 -8.94
CA SER A 73 -29.82 12.41 -9.36
C SER A 73 -29.67 13.02 -10.76
N THR A 74 -28.47 12.95 -11.35
CA THR A 74 -28.14 13.48 -12.67
C THR A 74 -27.76 12.37 -13.65
N TYR A 75 -28.18 12.49 -14.90
CA TYR A 75 -27.91 11.55 -15.98
C TYR A 75 -26.87 12.12 -16.96
N PRO A 76 -26.05 11.27 -17.62
CA PRO A 76 -26.10 9.81 -17.60
C PRO A 76 -25.47 9.16 -16.37
N ILE A 77 -25.98 7.99 -15.98
CA ILE A 77 -25.47 7.17 -14.87
C ILE A 77 -24.58 6.06 -15.40
N ASN A 78 -23.41 5.89 -14.79
CA ASN A 78 -22.49 4.79 -15.11
C ASN A 78 -22.71 3.61 -14.14
N LEU A 79 -23.31 2.52 -14.62
CA LEU A 79 -23.39 1.25 -13.90
C LEU A 79 -22.07 0.50 -14.05
N LYS A 80 -21.35 0.33 -12.95
CA LYS A 80 -20.01 -0.29 -12.93
C LYS A 80 -19.99 -1.73 -12.42
N VAL A 81 -21.12 -2.21 -11.91
CA VAL A 81 -21.21 -3.50 -11.22
C VAL A 81 -22.50 -4.22 -11.55
N TRP A 82 -22.45 -5.55 -11.49
CA TRP A 82 -23.63 -6.42 -11.51
C TRP A 82 -23.57 -7.39 -10.33
N GLY A 83 -24.71 -7.99 -10.00
CA GLY A 83 -24.83 -8.88 -8.85
C GLY A 83 -25.52 -10.19 -9.20
N ARG A 84 -25.18 -11.24 -8.46
CA ARG A 84 -25.89 -12.52 -8.45
C ARG A 84 -26.43 -12.78 -7.04
N CYS A 85 -27.70 -13.18 -6.94
CA CYS A 85 -28.28 -13.57 -5.65
C CYS A 85 -27.72 -14.93 -5.21
N GLU A 86 -27.02 -14.97 -4.08
CA GLU A 86 -26.48 -16.20 -3.50
C GLU A 86 -27.38 -16.76 -2.40
N TYR A 87 -28.16 -15.90 -1.76
CA TYR A 87 -29.16 -16.30 -0.78
C TYR A 87 -30.17 -15.17 -0.55
N HIS A 88 -31.46 -15.51 -0.50
CA HIS A 88 -32.52 -14.57 -0.12
C HIS A 88 -32.99 -14.92 1.29
N TRP A 89 -32.45 -14.22 2.28
CA TRP A 89 -32.68 -14.50 3.69
C TRP A 89 -33.92 -13.76 4.19
N ARG A 90 -34.82 -14.51 4.86
CA ARG A 90 -35.99 -13.97 5.54
C ARG A 90 -35.78 -14.10 7.04
N ILE A 91 -35.69 -12.96 7.72
CA ILE A 91 -35.59 -12.87 9.17
C ILE A 91 -37.00 -12.65 9.69
N ASN A 92 -37.54 -13.64 10.39
CA ASN A 92 -38.86 -13.55 11.05
C ASN A 92 -38.68 -13.23 12.53
N SER A 93 -39.78 -13.16 13.28
CA SER A 93 -39.81 -12.73 14.68
C SER A 93 -38.96 -13.58 15.63
N ASP A 94 -38.76 -14.86 15.32
CA ASP A 94 -37.88 -15.79 16.06
C ASP A 94 -36.39 -15.49 15.89
N GLN A 95 -36.01 -14.73 14.86
CA GLN A 95 -34.63 -14.38 14.53
C GLN A 95 -34.33 -12.88 14.71
N LYS A 96 -35.23 -12.13 15.35
CA LYS A 96 -35.12 -10.67 15.50
C LYS A 96 -33.84 -10.22 16.22
N ASP A 97 -33.31 -11.04 17.12
CA ASP A 97 -32.08 -10.75 17.88
C ASP A 97 -30.82 -10.66 17.01
N ILE A 98 -30.90 -11.01 15.72
CA ILE A 98 -29.82 -10.87 14.76
C ILE A 98 -29.69 -9.43 14.24
N LEU A 99 -30.75 -8.60 14.29
CA LEU A 99 -30.74 -7.25 13.72
C LEU A 99 -29.61 -6.35 14.29
N PRO A 100 -29.34 -6.32 15.61
CA PRO A 100 -28.21 -5.55 16.15
C PRO A 100 -26.86 -5.96 15.56
N LYS A 101 -26.67 -7.26 15.29
CA LYS A 101 -25.43 -7.81 14.71
C LYS A 101 -25.26 -7.42 13.24
N ILE A 102 -26.37 -7.41 12.49
CA ILE A 102 -26.39 -6.90 11.12
C ILE A 102 -26.07 -5.41 11.12
N ALA A 103 -26.73 -4.61 11.96
CA ALA A 103 -26.45 -3.17 12.05
C ALA A 103 -24.98 -2.91 12.35
N GLN A 104 -24.40 -3.58 13.36
CA GLN A 104 -22.98 -3.42 13.72
C GLN A 104 -22.01 -3.79 12.59
N SER A 105 -22.40 -4.72 11.71
CA SER A 105 -21.57 -5.22 10.61
C SER A 105 -21.86 -4.55 9.26
N THR A 106 -22.76 -3.57 9.22
CA THR A 106 -23.20 -2.90 7.99
C THR A 106 -23.21 -1.38 8.17
N ILE A 107 -23.72 -0.67 7.17
CA ILE A 107 -23.80 0.80 7.17
C ILE A 107 -25.14 1.33 7.70
N TRP A 108 -26.12 0.46 7.93
CA TRP A 108 -27.48 0.84 8.29
C TRP A 108 -27.63 1.02 9.79
N ASN A 109 -28.55 1.89 10.20
CA ASN A 109 -28.96 2.01 11.59
C ASN A 109 -29.79 0.81 12.03
N LEU A 110 -29.62 0.39 13.28
CA LEU A 110 -30.48 -0.63 13.89
C LEU A 110 -31.95 -0.21 13.85
N SER A 111 -32.25 1.04 14.22
CA SER A 111 -33.62 1.58 14.21
C SER A 111 -34.26 1.54 12.82
N ALA A 112 -33.47 1.70 11.75
CA ALA A 112 -33.96 1.58 10.37
C ALA A 112 -34.33 0.13 10.03
N LEU A 113 -33.47 -0.84 10.39
CA LEU A 113 -33.74 -2.25 10.19
C LEU A 113 -34.95 -2.71 10.99
N GLU A 114 -35.09 -2.25 12.23
CA GLU A 114 -36.25 -2.50 13.08
C GLU A 114 -37.52 -1.88 12.49
N ASN A 115 -37.49 -0.63 12.01
CA ASN A 115 -38.64 -0.01 11.36
C ASN A 115 -39.10 -0.81 10.12
N ILE A 116 -38.16 -1.22 9.27
CA ILE A 116 -38.46 -2.07 8.12
C ILE A 116 -39.05 -3.42 8.58
N PHE A 117 -38.50 -4.02 9.63
CA PHE A 117 -39.01 -5.26 10.19
C PHE A 117 -40.44 -5.08 10.71
N GLU A 118 -40.71 -4.07 11.54
CA GLU A 118 -42.04 -3.85 12.15
C GLU A 118 -43.12 -3.57 11.12
N GLN A 119 -42.82 -2.77 10.09
CA GLN A 119 -43.79 -2.48 9.05
C GLN A 119 -44.17 -3.71 8.21
N ASN A 120 -43.26 -4.67 8.05
CA ASN A 120 -43.47 -5.82 7.17
C ASN A 120 -43.65 -7.14 7.93
N GLN A 121 -43.43 -7.15 9.25
CA GLN A 121 -43.33 -8.32 10.12
C GLN A 121 -42.27 -9.35 9.69
N VAL A 122 -41.35 -8.94 8.80
CA VAL A 122 -40.24 -9.72 8.27
C VAL A 122 -39.22 -8.77 7.68
N LEU A 123 -37.93 -9.00 7.93
CA LEU A 123 -36.85 -8.36 7.18
C LEU A 123 -36.34 -9.31 6.11
N LYS A 124 -36.38 -8.87 4.85
CA LYS A 124 -35.88 -9.63 3.71
C LYS A 124 -34.56 -9.05 3.24
N LEU A 125 -33.51 -9.86 3.26
CA LEU A 125 -32.16 -9.49 2.85
C LEU A 125 -31.73 -10.35 1.68
N ALA A 126 -31.20 -9.72 0.64
CA ALA A 126 -30.54 -10.41 -0.45
C ALA A 126 -29.03 -10.42 -0.20
N ILE A 127 -28.42 -11.60 -0.06
CA ILE A 127 -26.97 -11.78 -0.03
C ILE A 127 -26.49 -11.92 -1.47
N LEU A 128 -25.59 -11.02 -1.88
CA LEU A 128 -25.21 -10.78 -3.26
C LEU A 128 -23.73 -11.04 -3.51
N ARG A 129 -23.44 -11.84 -4.53
CA ARG A 129 -22.10 -11.89 -5.13
C ARG A 129 -21.99 -10.78 -6.17
N VAL A 130 -21.12 -9.81 -5.93
CA VAL A 130 -20.99 -8.61 -6.79
C VAL A 130 -19.73 -8.69 -7.64
N TYR A 131 -19.82 -8.19 -8.86
CA TYR A 131 -18.74 -8.23 -9.85
C TYR A 131 -18.56 -6.87 -10.52
N HIS A 132 -17.31 -6.47 -10.74
CA HIS A 132 -16.96 -5.29 -11.51
C HIS A 132 -17.07 -5.57 -13.00
N LEU A 133 -17.84 -4.73 -13.70
CA LEU A 133 -17.89 -4.77 -15.15
C LEU A 133 -16.57 -4.31 -15.76
N SER A 134 -16.06 -5.09 -16.71
CA SER A 134 -14.94 -4.66 -17.56
C SER A 134 -15.24 -3.37 -18.35
N LYS A 135 -16.50 -3.15 -18.73
CA LYS A 135 -16.99 -1.91 -19.35
C LYS A 135 -18.30 -1.46 -18.69
N PRO A 136 -18.38 -0.24 -18.14
CA PRO A 136 -19.60 0.25 -17.50
C PRO A 136 -20.78 0.31 -18.48
N CYS A 137 -21.99 0.02 -18.02
CA CYS A 137 -23.21 0.36 -18.76
C CYS A 137 -23.56 1.84 -18.51
N ILE A 138 -24.19 2.50 -19.48
CA ILE A 138 -24.60 3.90 -19.39
C ILE A 138 -26.12 3.98 -19.43
N ILE A 139 -26.72 4.52 -18.38
CA ILE A 139 -28.15 4.76 -18.30
C ILE A 139 -28.40 6.23 -18.60
N ASN A 140 -29.16 6.50 -19.65
CA ASN A 140 -29.32 7.86 -20.18
C ASN A 140 -30.58 8.55 -19.68
N MET A 141 -31.57 7.77 -19.22
CA MET A 141 -32.89 8.28 -18.86
C MET A 141 -33.24 8.04 -17.39
N PRO A 142 -33.99 8.97 -16.77
CA PRO A 142 -34.60 8.75 -15.47
C PRO A 142 -35.42 7.47 -15.38
N VAL A 143 -35.18 6.69 -14.33
CA VAL A 143 -35.95 5.48 -14.01
C VAL A 143 -36.93 5.78 -12.89
N ASP A 144 -38.19 5.38 -13.06
CA ASP A 144 -39.22 5.50 -12.04
C ASP A 144 -38.86 4.72 -10.77
N ALA A 145 -39.25 5.26 -9.61
CA ALA A 145 -39.01 4.62 -8.33
C ALA A 145 -39.73 3.27 -8.26
N GLY A 146 -38.97 2.20 -8.04
CA GLY A 146 -39.51 0.84 -8.01
C GLY A 146 -38.53 -0.18 -7.41
N SER A 147 -38.86 -1.47 -7.50
CA SER A 147 -37.95 -2.54 -7.07
C SER A 147 -36.99 -2.99 -8.18
N PHE A 148 -37.36 -2.76 -9.44
CA PHE A 148 -36.62 -3.25 -10.59
C PHE A 148 -36.38 -2.13 -11.59
N TYR A 149 -35.28 -2.25 -12.33
CA TYR A 149 -34.93 -1.41 -13.46
C TYR A 149 -34.95 -2.29 -14.71
N TRP A 150 -35.50 -1.78 -15.81
CA TRP A 150 -35.53 -2.46 -17.10
C TRP A 150 -34.78 -1.57 -18.09
N PRO A 151 -33.73 -2.07 -18.77
CA PRO A 151 -33.01 -1.27 -19.74
C PRO A 151 -33.89 -0.78 -20.88
N GLU A 152 -33.77 0.50 -21.20
CA GLU A 152 -34.47 1.14 -22.31
C GLU A 152 -33.57 1.19 -23.55
N THR A 153 -34.17 1.50 -24.71
CA THR A 153 -33.44 1.53 -26.00
C THR A 153 -32.32 2.56 -26.06
N GLU A 154 -32.43 3.62 -25.27
CA GLU A 154 -31.48 4.72 -25.14
C GLU A 154 -30.28 4.33 -24.28
N ASP A 155 -30.37 3.26 -23.49
CA ASP A 155 -29.30 2.84 -22.59
C ASP A 155 -28.20 2.07 -23.33
N LEU A 156 -26.95 2.32 -22.96
CA LEU A 156 -25.81 1.55 -23.44
C LEU A 156 -25.55 0.39 -22.47
N ILE A 157 -26.12 -0.78 -22.75
CA ILE A 157 -25.91 -1.99 -21.95
C ILE A 157 -24.75 -2.82 -22.50
N ASN A 158 -23.69 -2.96 -21.70
CA ASN A 158 -22.60 -3.88 -21.97
C ASN A 158 -22.90 -5.28 -21.43
N ASN A 159 -22.27 -6.29 -22.02
CA ASN A 159 -22.43 -7.68 -21.57
C ASN A 159 -21.63 -7.96 -20.31
N ALA A 160 -22.28 -8.54 -19.31
CA ALA A 160 -21.60 -9.14 -18.16
C ALA A 160 -20.85 -10.42 -18.58
N SER A 161 -19.79 -10.76 -17.86
CA SER A 161 -18.96 -11.93 -18.12
C SER A 161 -18.71 -12.74 -16.85
N GLU A 162 -18.59 -14.05 -16.99
CA GLU A 162 -18.07 -14.91 -15.90
C GLU A 162 -16.62 -14.57 -15.51
N ASN A 163 -15.89 -13.89 -16.40
CA ASN A 163 -14.53 -13.44 -16.15
C ASN A 163 -14.46 -12.05 -15.50
N ASP A 164 -15.62 -11.41 -15.26
CA ASP A 164 -15.65 -10.16 -14.50
C ASP A 164 -15.12 -10.40 -13.08
N ILE A 165 -14.41 -9.41 -12.54
CA ILE A 165 -13.69 -9.56 -11.27
C ILE A 165 -14.69 -9.43 -10.12
N SER A 166 -14.78 -10.46 -9.28
CA SER A 166 -15.66 -10.44 -8.10
C SER A 166 -15.16 -9.45 -7.06
N VAL A 167 -16.01 -8.49 -6.65
CA VAL A 167 -15.67 -7.41 -5.70
C VAL A 167 -15.09 -7.92 -4.37
N ILE A 168 -15.49 -9.12 -3.95
CA ILE A 168 -14.95 -9.81 -2.79
C ILE A 168 -14.43 -11.17 -3.27
N SER A 169 -13.30 -11.64 -2.78
CA SER A 169 -12.79 -13.00 -3.04
C SER A 169 -13.77 -14.08 -2.61
N ASP A 170 -13.68 -15.28 -3.19
CA ASP A 170 -14.57 -16.39 -2.83
C ASP A 170 -14.44 -16.76 -1.35
N ASN A 171 -13.20 -16.82 -0.84
CA ASN A 171 -12.93 -17.14 0.56
C ASN A 171 -13.53 -16.10 1.52
N SER A 172 -13.29 -14.80 1.28
CA SER A 172 -13.83 -13.73 2.13
C SER A 172 -15.36 -13.72 2.09
N PHE A 173 -15.97 -13.90 0.91
CA PHE A 173 -17.43 -13.96 0.80
C PHE A 173 -18.05 -15.16 1.52
N ALA A 174 -17.47 -16.37 1.35
CA ALA A 174 -17.95 -17.56 2.03
C ALA A 174 -17.87 -17.40 3.57
N LYS A 175 -16.74 -16.87 4.07
CA LYS A 175 -16.56 -16.56 5.50
C LYS A 175 -17.59 -15.56 6.00
N ARG A 176 -17.76 -14.43 5.33
CA ARG A 176 -18.72 -13.37 5.70
C ARG A 176 -20.16 -13.88 5.70
N LYS A 177 -20.54 -14.65 4.67
CA LYS A 177 -21.86 -15.29 4.56
C LYS A 177 -22.12 -16.24 5.74
N ASN A 178 -21.16 -17.09 6.08
CA ASN A 178 -21.32 -18.04 7.19
C ASN A 178 -21.47 -17.32 8.54
N ILE A 179 -20.59 -16.34 8.83
CA ILE A 179 -20.62 -15.55 10.07
C ILE A 179 -21.95 -14.82 10.24
N ILE A 180 -22.44 -14.15 9.19
CA ILE A 180 -23.67 -13.36 9.32
C ILE A 180 -24.91 -14.25 9.49
N ILE A 181 -24.95 -15.40 8.82
CA ILE A 181 -26.06 -16.36 8.93
C ILE A 181 -26.05 -17.08 10.28
N SER A 182 -24.87 -17.43 10.81
CA SER A 182 -24.74 -18.01 12.16
C SER A 182 -25.04 -17.00 13.26
N GLY A 183 -25.09 -15.71 12.93
CA GLY A 183 -25.26 -14.64 13.91
C GLY A 183 -24.02 -14.45 14.78
N GLU A 184 -22.84 -14.77 14.28
CA GLU A 184 -21.57 -14.47 14.94
C GLU A 184 -21.13 -13.03 14.69
N TYR A 185 -20.22 -12.51 15.53
CA TYR A 185 -19.65 -11.18 15.34
C TYR A 185 -18.62 -11.20 14.22
N TYR A 186 -18.74 -10.26 13.29
CA TYR A 186 -17.76 -10.09 12.24
C TYR A 186 -16.49 -9.41 12.80
N PRO A 187 -15.31 -10.07 12.74
CA PRO A 187 -14.13 -9.64 13.50
C PRO A 187 -13.39 -8.45 12.88
N TYR A 188 -13.68 -8.08 11.62
CA TYR A 188 -12.91 -7.08 10.88
C TYR A 188 -13.56 -5.70 10.80
N THR A 189 -14.60 -5.42 11.60
CA THR A 189 -15.33 -4.13 11.58
C THR A 189 -14.40 -2.92 11.78
N ASN A 190 -13.44 -3.01 12.70
CA ASN A 190 -12.45 -1.94 12.94
C ASN A 190 -11.54 -1.70 11.74
N ILE A 191 -11.12 -2.77 11.04
CA ILE A 191 -10.29 -2.68 9.84
C ILE A 191 -11.07 -2.09 8.67
N GLU A 192 -12.34 -2.49 8.49
CA GLU A 192 -13.20 -1.86 7.49
C GLU A 192 -13.52 -0.39 7.81
N ASN A 193 -13.56 0.00 9.08
CA ASN A 193 -13.71 1.40 9.47
C ASN A 193 -12.44 2.21 9.15
N LEU A 194 -11.25 1.64 9.37
CA LEU A 194 -9.98 2.25 8.95
C LEU A 194 -9.93 2.40 7.42
N GLN A 195 -10.38 1.38 6.69
CA GLN A 195 -10.52 1.42 5.23
C GLN A 195 -11.41 2.58 4.80
N TRP A 196 -12.56 2.76 5.46
CA TRP A 196 -13.47 3.87 5.19
C TRP A 196 -12.83 5.24 5.43
N GLN A 197 -12.04 5.40 6.50
CA GLN A 197 -11.28 6.63 6.72
C GLN A 197 -10.26 6.87 5.61
N CYS A 198 -9.61 5.82 5.10
CA CYS A 198 -8.68 5.95 3.98
C CYS A 198 -9.40 6.41 2.71
N GLU A 199 -10.62 5.94 2.41
CA GLU A 199 -11.42 6.44 1.28
C GLU A 199 -11.75 7.93 1.40
N ILE A 200 -12.06 8.40 2.60
CA ILE A 200 -12.32 9.83 2.86
C ILE A 200 -11.05 10.66 2.67
N LEU A 201 -9.91 10.15 3.14
CA LEU A 201 -8.64 10.87 3.10
C LEU A 201 -7.98 10.86 1.71
N LEU A 202 -8.25 9.84 0.90
CA LEU A 202 -7.74 9.71 -0.46
C LEU A 202 -8.13 10.89 -1.36
N GLU A 203 -9.31 11.47 -1.14
CA GLU A 203 -9.75 12.68 -1.85
C GLU A 203 -8.87 13.91 -1.56
N LYS A 204 -8.14 13.89 -0.43
CA LYS A 204 -7.31 15.00 0.05
C LYS A 204 -5.81 14.72 -0.04
N ASN A 205 -5.41 13.45 0.03
CA ASN A 205 -4.02 13.04 0.06
C ASN A 205 -3.84 11.67 -0.62
N PRO A 206 -3.18 11.62 -1.81
CA PRO A 206 -2.98 10.38 -2.54
C PRO A 206 -2.08 9.37 -1.81
N ASN A 207 -1.31 9.78 -0.79
CA ASN A 207 -0.43 8.88 -0.04
C ASN A 207 -1.19 7.76 0.70
N PHE A 208 -2.50 7.90 0.91
CA PHE A 208 -3.34 6.85 1.50
C PHE A 208 -3.68 5.72 0.51
N ALA A 209 -3.31 5.82 -0.78
CA ALA A 209 -3.66 4.83 -1.80
C ALA A 209 -3.07 3.45 -1.49
N ILE A 210 -1.81 3.42 -1.05
CA ILE A 210 -1.12 2.17 -0.72
C ILE A 210 -1.79 1.51 0.49
N LEU A 211 -1.96 2.27 1.60
CA LEU A 211 -2.62 1.74 2.79
C LEU A 211 -4.05 1.26 2.51
N ASN A 212 -4.82 2.03 1.74
CA ASN A 212 -6.18 1.64 1.37
C ASN A 212 -6.19 0.35 0.55
N HIS A 213 -5.23 0.19 -0.37
CA HIS A 213 -5.10 -1.01 -1.17
C HIS A 213 -4.75 -2.23 -0.30
N ASP A 214 -3.73 -2.11 0.55
CA ASP A 214 -3.29 -3.16 1.48
C ASP A 214 -4.43 -3.63 2.39
N ILE A 215 -5.22 -2.69 2.94
CA ILE A 215 -6.37 -3.03 3.79
C ILE A 215 -7.43 -3.80 2.98
N LYS A 216 -7.73 -3.37 1.76
CA LYS A 216 -8.70 -4.07 0.90
C LYS A 216 -8.21 -5.47 0.53
N GLU A 217 -6.94 -5.63 0.19
CA GLU A 217 -6.32 -6.93 -0.08
C GLU A 217 -6.44 -7.86 1.13
N PHE A 218 -6.11 -7.35 2.33
CA PHE A 218 -6.25 -8.09 3.59
C PHE A 218 -7.71 -8.53 3.84
N LEU A 219 -8.68 -7.65 3.61
CA LEU A 219 -10.11 -7.97 3.74
C LEU A 219 -10.62 -8.91 2.63
N GLY A 220 -9.76 -9.25 1.67
CA GLY A 220 -10.10 -10.04 0.51
C GLY A 220 -11.08 -9.34 -0.41
N TRP A 221 -11.09 -8.00 -0.42
CA TRP A 221 -11.84 -7.18 -1.38
C TRP A 221 -10.99 -7.09 -2.64
N SER A 222 -11.54 -7.50 -3.78
CA SER A 222 -10.81 -7.40 -5.04
C SER A 222 -10.63 -5.94 -5.37
N ASN A 223 -9.39 -5.54 -5.59
CA ASN A 223 -9.10 -4.37 -6.39
C ASN A 223 -8.64 -4.85 -7.77
N GLN A 224 -8.85 -4.01 -8.78
CA GLN A 224 -7.90 -4.04 -9.87
C GLN A 224 -6.50 -3.84 -9.26
N PRO A 225 -5.48 -4.63 -9.67
CA PRO A 225 -4.12 -4.36 -9.21
C PRO A 225 -3.87 -2.87 -9.39
N ILE A 226 -3.26 -2.22 -8.39
CA ILE A 226 -2.72 -0.88 -8.62
C ILE A 226 -1.93 -1.03 -9.90
N LYS A 227 -2.37 -0.41 -10.99
CA LYS A 227 -1.52 -0.30 -12.17
C LYS A 227 -0.27 0.30 -11.60
N ASN A 228 0.83 -0.45 -11.59
CA ASN A 228 2.15 0.04 -11.29
C ASN A 228 2.37 1.21 -12.26
N THR A 229 1.92 2.39 -11.86
CA THR A 229 2.37 3.64 -12.44
C THR A 229 3.85 3.54 -12.20
N LEU A 230 4.59 3.36 -13.30
CA LEU A 230 6.06 3.43 -13.31
C LEU A 230 6.44 4.49 -12.30
N ASP A 231 7.14 4.06 -11.24
CA ASP A 231 7.49 4.96 -10.15
C ASP A 231 8.08 6.22 -10.79
N PRO A 232 7.44 7.40 -10.60
CA PRO A 232 7.87 8.62 -11.27
C PRO A 232 9.36 8.89 -11.00
N ASP A 233 9.87 8.40 -9.87
CA ASP A 233 11.26 8.56 -9.48
C ASP A 233 12.24 7.70 -10.28
N LEU A 234 11.81 6.55 -10.81
CA LEU A 234 12.69 5.64 -11.56
C LEU A 234 13.36 6.34 -12.75
N SER A 235 12.68 7.32 -13.35
CA SER A 235 13.17 8.07 -14.50
C SER A 235 14.39 8.95 -14.19
N TRP A 236 14.48 9.51 -12.98
CA TRP A 236 15.62 10.34 -12.58
C TRP A 236 16.68 9.52 -11.83
N ILE A 237 16.28 8.47 -11.11
CA ILE A 237 17.23 7.56 -10.42
C ILE A 237 18.21 6.98 -11.43
N LYS A 238 17.73 6.52 -12.59
CA LYS A 238 18.56 5.96 -13.66
C LYS A 238 19.54 6.96 -14.29
N LYS A 239 19.42 8.26 -14.01
CA LYS A 239 20.30 9.32 -14.55
C LYS A 239 21.45 9.69 -13.61
N ILE A 240 21.46 9.21 -12.37
CA ILE A 240 22.43 9.63 -11.35
C ILE A 240 23.87 9.37 -11.83
N ALA A 241 24.17 8.14 -12.25
CA ALA A 241 25.50 7.77 -12.73
C ALA A 241 25.85 8.45 -14.05
N ASP A 242 24.93 8.49 -15.00
CA ASP A 242 25.15 9.13 -16.31
C ASP A 242 25.52 10.61 -16.16
N VAL A 243 24.79 11.34 -15.32
CA VAL A 243 25.04 12.76 -15.07
C VAL A 243 26.32 12.95 -14.24
N GLY A 244 26.58 12.12 -13.22
CA GLY A 244 27.83 12.18 -12.45
C GLY A 244 29.08 11.86 -13.28
N ASN A 245 28.93 11.09 -14.35
CA ASN A 245 29.96 10.80 -15.33
C ASN A 245 30.04 11.84 -16.47
N SER A 246 29.19 12.86 -16.45
CA SER A 246 29.19 13.94 -17.44
C SER A 246 30.01 15.14 -16.94
N SER A 247 29.85 16.29 -17.60
CA SER A 247 30.38 17.59 -17.15
C SER A 247 29.30 18.48 -16.50
N ASP A 248 28.09 17.97 -16.29
CA ASP A 248 26.96 18.73 -15.73
C ASP A 248 26.91 18.66 -14.20
N GLY A 249 27.75 19.48 -13.56
CA GLY A 249 27.81 19.56 -12.09
C GLY A 249 26.50 20.04 -11.44
N ASN A 250 25.79 20.97 -12.08
CA ASN A 250 24.57 21.56 -11.52
C ASN A 250 23.44 20.53 -11.46
N GLU A 251 23.23 19.76 -12.52
CA GLU A 251 22.23 18.69 -12.50
C GLU A 251 22.66 17.55 -11.57
N PHE A 252 23.97 17.25 -11.51
CA PHE A 252 24.48 16.23 -10.62
C PHE A 252 24.21 16.54 -9.14
N GLU A 253 24.48 17.78 -8.69
CA GLU A 253 24.18 18.24 -7.33
C GLU A 253 22.69 18.07 -6.99
N LYS A 254 21.78 18.40 -7.92
CA LYS A 254 20.33 18.22 -7.72
C LYS A 254 19.97 16.75 -7.56
N LEU A 255 20.56 15.87 -8.38
CA LEU A 255 20.31 14.43 -8.29
C LEU A 255 20.86 13.84 -6.99
N VAL A 256 22.02 14.29 -6.51
CA VAL A 256 22.57 13.87 -5.20
C VAL A 256 21.64 14.31 -4.06
N ARG A 257 21.14 15.54 -4.08
CA ARG A 257 20.16 16.02 -3.08
C ARG A 257 18.87 15.21 -3.11
N LYS A 258 18.30 14.96 -4.30
CA LYS A 258 17.11 14.09 -4.46
C LYS A 258 17.37 12.68 -3.94
N SER A 259 18.55 12.13 -4.20
CA SER A 259 18.98 10.82 -3.72
C SER A 259 18.97 10.74 -2.20
N LEU A 260 19.59 11.72 -1.52
CA LEU A 260 19.63 11.77 -0.06
C LEU A 260 18.21 11.90 0.55
N ILE A 261 17.34 12.72 -0.04
CA ILE A 261 15.93 12.81 0.39
C ILE A 261 15.20 11.46 0.21
N LYS A 262 15.36 10.80 -0.94
CA LYS A 262 14.75 9.50 -1.23
C LYS A 262 15.22 8.41 -0.25
N LEU A 263 16.48 8.47 0.17
CA LEU A 263 17.07 7.59 1.19
C LEU A 263 16.56 7.89 2.62
N GLY A 264 15.89 9.02 2.84
CA GLY A 264 15.29 9.39 4.13
C GLY A 264 16.06 10.44 4.92
N PHE A 265 17.06 11.10 4.33
CA PHE A 265 17.70 12.26 4.96
C PHE A 265 16.78 13.48 4.92
N SER A 266 16.89 14.33 5.94
CA SER A 266 16.21 15.63 5.96
C SER A 266 17.10 16.73 6.53
N CYS A 267 16.68 17.98 6.33
CA CYS A 267 17.42 19.16 6.73
C CYS A 267 16.47 20.18 7.37
N SER A 268 16.61 20.39 8.68
CA SER A 268 15.90 21.45 9.41
C SER A 268 16.62 22.80 9.34
N ASN A 269 17.88 22.82 8.89
CA ASN A 269 18.67 24.05 8.76
C ASN A 269 18.01 25.06 7.80
N THR A 270 17.88 26.29 8.27
CA THR A 270 17.30 27.41 7.51
C THR A 270 18.34 28.18 6.69
N ASN A 271 19.63 27.91 6.89
CA ASN A 271 20.72 28.53 6.13
C ASN A 271 20.68 28.07 4.66
N PRO A 272 20.42 28.95 3.68
CA PRO A 272 20.37 28.57 2.27
C PRO A 272 21.73 28.09 1.72
N LYS A 273 22.84 28.36 2.40
CA LYS A 273 24.19 27.90 2.00
C LYS A 273 24.57 26.52 2.53
N ALA A 274 23.71 25.90 3.34
CA ALA A 274 23.88 24.54 3.86
C ALA A 274 22.51 23.88 3.97
N ASN A 275 22.04 23.29 2.87
CA ASN A 275 20.69 22.73 2.78
C ASN A 275 20.63 21.48 1.88
N LEU A 276 19.48 20.80 1.91
CA LEU A 276 19.22 19.58 1.13
C LEU A 276 18.17 19.77 0.02
N TYR A 277 17.58 20.96 -0.12
CA TYR A 277 16.45 21.18 -1.03
C TYR A 277 16.94 21.25 -2.49
N PRO A 278 16.43 20.40 -3.41
CA PRO A 278 16.90 20.35 -4.79
C PRO A 278 16.70 21.66 -5.57
N ASP A 279 15.64 22.40 -5.26
CA ASP A 279 15.27 23.64 -5.97
C ASP A 279 15.94 24.90 -5.40
N LYS A 280 16.57 24.78 -4.21
CA LYS A 280 17.37 25.86 -3.63
C LYS A 280 18.80 25.68 -4.08
N LEU A 281 19.12 26.12 -5.30
CA LEU A 281 20.51 26.19 -5.79
C LEU A 281 21.38 26.72 -4.65
N GLY A 282 22.37 25.94 -4.23
CA GLY A 282 23.31 26.41 -3.21
C GLY A 282 23.88 27.70 -3.74
N GLY A 283 23.51 28.83 -3.14
CA GLY A 283 23.93 30.13 -3.66
C GLY A 283 25.46 30.15 -3.75
N ALA A 284 26.02 30.90 -4.71
CA ALA A 284 27.47 30.97 -4.92
C ALA A 284 28.24 30.99 -3.57
N GLY A 285 29.07 29.96 -3.36
CA GLY A 285 29.86 29.79 -2.14
C GLY A 285 29.15 29.13 -0.95
N GLY A 286 28.10 28.32 -1.15
CA GLY A 286 27.56 27.38 -0.16
C GLY A 286 28.07 25.95 -0.40
N VAL A 287 27.86 25.04 0.57
CA VAL A 287 28.15 23.61 0.37
C VAL A 287 27.12 22.97 -0.57
N ASP A 288 27.52 21.94 -1.31
CA ASP A 288 26.66 21.32 -2.31
C ASP A 288 25.47 20.60 -1.68
N PHE A 289 25.66 19.98 -0.52
CA PHE A 289 24.56 19.47 0.29
C PHE A 289 24.89 19.43 1.78
N TYR A 290 23.84 19.59 2.58
CA TYR A 290 23.87 19.37 4.02
C TYR A 290 22.55 18.78 4.49
N CYS A 291 22.61 17.76 5.35
CA CYS A 291 21.45 17.22 6.08
C CYS A 291 21.81 17.01 7.55
N ASP A 292 20.82 17.11 8.43
CA ASP A 292 21.00 17.02 9.90
C ASP A 292 20.30 15.81 10.52
N TYR A 293 19.42 15.14 9.78
CA TYR A 293 18.73 13.94 10.21
C TYR A 293 18.84 12.82 9.17
N PRO A 294 19.02 11.54 9.58
CA PRO A 294 19.12 11.04 10.95
C PRO A 294 20.48 11.27 11.63
N TYR A 295 21.45 11.80 10.89
CA TYR A 295 22.73 12.30 11.39
C TYR A 295 23.26 13.35 10.42
N GLN A 296 24.21 14.16 10.90
CA GLN A 296 24.77 15.24 10.12
C GLN A 296 25.69 14.73 9.00
N VAL A 297 25.41 15.14 7.77
CA VAL A 297 26.26 14.91 6.60
C VAL A 297 26.47 16.23 5.88
N VAL A 298 27.72 16.50 5.51
CA VAL A 298 28.10 17.63 4.66
C VAL A 298 28.89 17.09 3.48
N GLY A 299 28.64 17.62 2.29
CA GLY A 299 29.37 17.12 1.14
C GLY A 299 29.47 18.02 -0.07
N GLU A 300 30.27 17.53 -1.00
CA GLU A 300 30.67 18.14 -2.26
C GLU A 300 30.48 17.13 -3.38
N CYS A 301 30.00 17.60 -4.52
CA CYS A 301 29.69 16.83 -5.72
C CYS A 301 30.69 17.20 -6.82
N LYS A 302 31.14 16.20 -7.58
CA LYS A 302 31.97 16.47 -8.76
C LYS A 302 31.61 15.57 -9.92
N ALA A 303 30.96 16.15 -10.94
CA ALA A 303 30.68 15.49 -12.20
C ALA A 303 31.92 15.54 -13.11
N THR A 304 32.72 14.46 -13.11
CA THR A 304 33.96 14.36 -13.91
C THR A 304 34.35 12.89 -14.16
N LYS A 305 34.09 12.32 -15.33
CA LYS A 305 34.50 10.93 -15.66
C LYS A 305 35.97 10.78 -16.04
N THR A 306 36.49 11.70 -16.85
CA THR A 306 37.84 11.58 -17.45
C THR A 306 38.92 12.33 -16.69
N GLU A 307 38.53 13.28 -15.84
CA GLU A 307 39.46 14.06 -15.05
C GLU A 307 39.60 13.48 -13.64
N LYS A 308 40.84 13.43 -13.15
CA LYS A 308 41.08 13.11 -11.75
C LYS A 308 40.54 14.21 -10.86
N VAL A 309 39.95 13.84 -9.73
CA VAL A 309 39.44 14.77 -8.73
C VAL A 309 40.64 15.46 -8.06
N PRO A 310 40.81 16.78 -8.24
CA PRO A 310 41.98 17.50 -7.72
C PRO A 310 41.85 17.76 -6.21
N SER A 311 42.97 18.07 -5.54
CA SER A 311 43.00 18.41 -4.11
C SER A 311 42.14 19.62 -3.73
N LYS A 312 41.81 20.47 -4.71
CA LYS A 312 40.88 21.59 -4.54
C LYS A 312 39.49 21.13 -4.10
N THR A 313 39.00 19.97 -4.54
CA THR A 313 37.66 19.46 -4.19
C THR A 313 37.51 19.18 -2.68
N PRO A 314 38.33 18.32 -2.04
CA PRO A 314 38.27 18.16 -0.59
C PRO A 314 38.62 19.45 0.17
N GLY A 315 39.51 20.30 -0.38
CA GLY A 315 39.81 21.61 0.20
C GLY A 315 38.59 22.54 0.25
N GLN A 316 37.79 22.55 -0.81
CA GLN A 316 36.56 23.35 -0.92
C GLN A 316 35.51 22.89 0.10
N LEU A 317 35.31 21.58 0.25
CA LEU A 317 34.43 21.01 1.27
C LEU A 317 34.82 21.46 2.69
N ILE A 318 36.12 21.44 3.00
CA ILE A 318 36.63 21.89 4.31
C ILE A 318 36.38 23.39 4.51
N GLN A 319 36.74 24.20 3.52
CA GLN A 319 36.60 25.65 3.60
C GLN A 319 35.13 26.08 3.75
N LEU A 320 34.26 25.59 2.88
CA LEU A 320 32.84 25.95 2.89
C LEU A 320 32.11 25.37 4.09
N GLY A 321 32.43 24.12 4.45
CA GLY A 321 31.89 23.48 5.64
C GLY A 321 32.21 24.27 6.92
N LYS A 322 33.47 24.65 7.14
CA LYS A 322 33.86 25.46 8.31
C LYS A 322 33.22 26.84 8.30
N ASN A 323 33.10 27.48 7.13
CA ASN A 323 32.50 28.82 7.03
C ASN A 323 31.00 28.83 7.39
N HIS A 324 30.25 27.79 7.01
CA HIS A 324 28.79 27.78 7.16
C HIS A 324 28.26 26.95 8.32
N LEU A 325 29.03 25.97 8.79
CA LEU A 325 28.66 25.06 9.88
C LEU A 325 29.50 25.25 11.14
N GLN A 326 30.66 25.93 11.05
CA GLN A 326 31.54 26.20 12.19
C GLN A 326 31.86 24.92 12.97
N GLU A 327 31.67 24.91 14.29
CA GLU A 327 31.93 23.75 15.16
C GLU A 327 31.06 22.52 14.79
N GLN A 328 29.92 22.71 14.12
CA GLN A 328 29.08 21.60 13.67
C GLN A 328 29.77 20.79 12.55
N TYR A 329 30.66 21.41 11.77
CA TYR A 329 31.39 20.74 10.69
C TYR A 329 32.20 19.54 11.19
N ASP A 330 32.81 19.65 12.36
CA ASP A 330 33.68 18.61 12.89
C ASP A 330 32.87 17.34 13.24
N ASN A 331 31.63 17.52 13.67
CA ASN A 331 30.69 16.43 13.99
C ASN A 331 30.00 15.82 12.75
N CYS A 332 30.09 16.47 11.60
CA CYS A 332 29.50 15.98 10.36
C CYS A 332 30.29 14.79 9.79
N LEU A 333 29.57 13.81 9.25
CA LEU A 333 30.12 12.91 8.25
C LEU A 333 30.41 13.72 6.98
N LYS A 334 31.66 13.65 6.50
CA LYS A 334 32.14 14.43 5.35
C LYS A 334 32.14 13.51 4.14
N LEU A 335 31.38 13.85 3.10
CA LEU A 335 31.17 12.99 1.94
C LEU A 335 31.47 13.73 0.64
N ILE A 336 32.25 13.11 -0.24
CA ILE A 336 32.42 13.51 -1.63
C ILE A 336 31.71 12.50 -2.52
N VAL A 337 30.90 12.97 -3.46
CA VAL A 337 30.34 12.14 -4.53
C VAL A 337 30.99 12.55 -5.84
N ALA A 338 31.82 11.68 -6.42
CA ALA A 338 32.56 12.01 -7.64
C ALA A 338 32.89 10.78 -8.49
N ALA A 339 32.83 10.93 -9.82
CA ALA A 339 33.10 9.82 -10.75
C ALA A 339 34.60 9.54 -10.93
N GLY A 340 35.42 10.59 -11.00
CA GLY A 340 36.84 10.49 -11.30
C GLY A 340 37.67 9.99 -10.13
N GLU A 341 38.84 9.40 -10.41
CA GLU A 341 39.78 8.99 -9.37
C GLU A 341 40.39 10.20 -8.64
N LEU A 342 40.65 10.08 -7.34
CA LEU A 342 41.41 11.09 -6.60
C LEU A 342 42.85 11.18 -7.11
N THR A 343 43.39 12.40 -7.20
CA THR A 343 44.85 12.56 -7.28
C THR A 343 45.49 12.15 -5.95
N ASN A 344 46.80 11.85 -5.93
CA ASN A 344 47.51 11.50 -4.70
C ASN A 344 47.35 12.58 -3.60
N ASP A 345 47.42 13.85 -3.98
CA ASP A 345 47.23 14.98 -3.06
C ASP A 345 45.79 15.06 -2.54
N ALA A 346 44.80 14.79 -3.40
CA ALA A 346 43.40 14.77 -3.01
C ALA A 346 43.13 13.62 -2.03
N LEU A 347 43.71 12.44 -2.29
CA LEU A 347 43.64 11.29 -1.40
C LEU A 347 44.23 11.59 -0.02
N LEU A 348 45.44 12.17 0.03
CA LEU A 348 46.06 12.59 1.29
C LEU A 348 45.17 13.60 2.04
N THR A 349 44.59 14.56 1.32
CA THR A 349 43.68 15.55 1.92
C THR A 349 42.42 14.89 2.47
N THR A 350 41.81 13.95 1.73
CA THR A 350 40.62 13.21 2.21
C THR A 350 40.93 12.38 3.45
N VAL A 351 42.05 11.67 3.47
CA VAL A 351 42.43 10.81 4.59
C VAL A 351 42.72 11.62 5.84
N ASN A 352 43.52 12.69 5.72
CA ASN A 352 43.91 13.53 6.85
C ASN A 352 42.74 14.31 7.48
N ASN A 353 41.65 14.52 6.73
CA ASN A 353 40.50 15.29 7.20
C ASN A 353 39.25 14.43 7.43
N GLY A 354 39.38 13.10 7.38
CA GLY A 354 38.29 12.18 7.67
C GLY A 354 37.13 12.25 6.67
N ILE A 355 37.44 12.41 5.37
CA ILE A 355 36.46 12.57 4.29
C ILE A 355 36.27 11.24 3.57
N TYR A 356 35.03 10.82 3.41
CA TYR A 356 34.65 9.65 2.61
C TYR A 356 34.33 10.06 1.19
N MET A 357 34.57 9.17 0.23
CA MET A 357 34.24 9.35 -1.16
C MET A 357 33.50 8.13 -1.70
N ILE A 358 32.45 8.39 -2.48
CA ILE A 358 31.70 7.37 -3.21
C ILE A 358 31.55 7.78 -4.66
N ARG A 359 31.38 6.79 -5.54
CA ARG A 359 31.07 7.03 -6.95
C ARG A 359 29.57 7.23 -7.18
N PRO A 360 29.18 7.94 -8.25
CA PRO A 360 27.79 8.11 -8.65
C PRO A 360 27.04 6.78 -8.81
N GLU A 361 27.70 5.75 -9.33
CA GLU A 361 27.15 4.40 -9.50
C GLU A 361 26.75 3.77 -8.16
N THR A 362 27.60 3.92 -7.13
CA THR A 362 27.33 3.42 -5.78
C THR A 362 26.11 4.13 -5.17
N LEU A 363 26.02 5.45 -5.35
CA LEU A 363 24.84 6.21 -4.91
C LEU A 363 23.59 5.77 -5.68
N GLN A 364 23.69 5.58 -6.99
CA GLN A 364 22.58 5.11 -7.81
C GLN A 364 22.08 3.74 -7.33
N ASN A 365 22.98 2.77 -7.15
CA ASN A 365 22.62 1.43 -6.67
C ASN A 365 21.91 1.47 -5.31
N LEU A 366 22.38 2.32 -4.39
CA LEU A 366 21.76 2.49 -3.08
C LEU A 366 20.33 3.07 -3.18
N VAL A 367 20.13 4.05 -4.07
CA VAL A 367 18.80 4.66 -4.31
C VAL A 367 17.88 3.71 -5.06
N GLU A 368 18.40 2.94 -6.02
CA GLU A 368 17.67 1.88 -6.71
C GLU A 368 17.20 0.80 -5.74
N LEU A 369 18.04 0.40 -4.78
CA LEU A 369 17.66 -0.52 -3.71
C LEU A 369 16.48 0.02 -2.89
N GLN A 370 16.59 1.26 -2.39
CA GLN A 370 15.52 1.94 -1.63
C GLN A 370 14.24 2.12 -2.45
N ASN A 371 14.36 2.29 -3.77
CA ASN A 371 13.23 2.41 -4.67
C ASN A 371 12.56 1.06 -4.95
N LYS A 372 13.36 0.01 -5.10
CA LYS A 372 12.89 -1.36 -5.31
C LYS A 372 12.20 -1.90 -4.05
N TYR A 373 12.78 -1.60 -2.88
CA TYR A 373 12.31 -2.03 -1.58
C TYR A 373 12.19 -0.82 -0.66
N GLN A 374 10.99 -0.23 -0.60
CA GLN A 374 10.77 0.97 0.20
C GLN A 374 11.20 0.76 1.66
N ASN A 375 12.00 1.70 2.18
CA ASN A 375 12.57 1.66 3.54
C ASN A 375 13.55 0.51 3.81
N SER A 376 14.17 -0.07 2.77
CA SER A 376 15.19 -1.09 2.94
C SER A 376 16.52 -0.54 3.44
N VAL A 377 16.81 0.75 3.23
CA VAL A 377 18.08 1.36 3.63
C VAL A 377 18.00 1.85 5.08
N ASN A 378 18.69 1.15 5.97
CA ASN A 378 18.94 1.60 7.34
C ASN A 378 20.10 2.59 7.38
N LEU A 379 19.77 3.89 7.45
CA LEU A 379 20.77 4.96 7.45
C LEU A 379 21.77 4.89 8.61
N ILE A 380 21.38 4.36 9.78
CA ILE A 380 22.28 4.21 10.93
C ILE A 380 23.30 3.10 10.68
N GLU A 381 22.89 2.01 10.06
CA GLU A 381 23.81 0.95 9.64
C GLU A 381 24.72 1.42 8.50
N LEU A 382 24.16 2.12 7.50
CA LEU A 382 24.92 2.73 6.41
C LEU A 382 26.01 3.67 6.94
N LYS A 383 25.71 4.47 7.98
CA LYS A 383 26.71 5.31 8.66
C LYS A 383 27.87 4.48 9.19
N LYS A 384 27.58 3.36 9.85
CA LYS A 384 28.61 2.45 10.38
C LYS A 384 29.43 1.83 9.25
N CYS A 385 28.80 1.43 8.15
CA CYS A 385 29.49 0.89 6.97
C CYS A 385 30.47 1.92 6.37
N LEU A 386 30.04 3.17 6.23
CA LEU A 386 30.90 4.28 5.80
C LEU A 386 32.09 4.45 6.76
N GLN A 387 31.84 4.45 8.07
CA GLN A 387 32.86 4.66 9.10
C GLN A 387 33.82 3.47 9.30
N GLN A 388 33.49 2.28 8.82
CA GLN A 388 34.38 1.12 8.80
C GLN A 388 35.43 1.21 7.68
N GLY A 389 35.21 2.04 6.66
CA GLY A 389 36.16 2.26 5.58
C GLY A 389 37.36 3.07 6.05
N ASN A 390 38.52 2.83 5.42
CA ASN A 390 39.58 3.82 5.44
C ASN A 390 39.08 5.02 4.62
N TYR A 391 39.12 6.22 5.18
CA TYR A 391 38.76 7.48 4.50
C TYR A 391 39.29 7.54 3.05
N GLY A 392 38.61 8.28 2.18
CA GLY A 392 38.78 8.17 0.73
C GLY A 392 37.70 7.27 0.13
N LEU A 393 38.03 6.47 -0.89
CA LEU A 393 37.05 5.69 -1.64
C LEU A 393 36.49 4.51 -0.81
N VAL A 394 35.16 4.47 -0.62
CA VAL A 394 34.48 3.46 0.22
C VAL A 394 33.37 2.71 -0.49
N ASP A 395 33.38 2.69 -1.83
CA ASP A 395 32.36 2.02 -2.65
C ASP A 395 32.13 0.55 -2.24
N ASP A 396 33.22 -0.21 -2.04
CA ASP A 396 33.14 -1.64 -1.69
C ASP A 396 32.32 -1.87 -0.42
N LYS A 397 32.42 -0.98 0.58
CA LYS A 397 31.69 -1.11 1.85
C LYS A 397 30.20 -0.82 1.70
N ILE A 398 29.83 0.08 0.80
CA ILE A 398 28.42 0.34 0.49
C ILE A 398 27.85 -0.77 -0.39
N ASN A 399 28.62 -1.28 -1.35
CA ASN A 399 28.18 -2.39 -2.19
C ASN A 399 28.02 -3.68 -1.36
N GLU A 400 28.94 -3.98 -0.43
CA GLU A 400 28.77 -5.06 0.56
C GLU A 400 27.47 -4.90 1.37
N TYR A 401 27.16 -3.67 1.80
CA TYR A 401 25.91 -3.36 2.50
C TYR A 401 24.67 -3.58 1.62
N ILE A 402 24.69 -3.10 0.38
CA ILE A 402 23.59 -3.29 -0.59
C ILE A 402 23.33 -4.78 -0.81
N GLU A 403 24.38 -5.56 -1.10
CA GLU A 403 24.26 -7.01 -1.29
C GLU A 403 23.71 -7.72 -0.05
N LYS A 404 24.12 -7.30 1.14
CA LYS A 404 23.62 -7.85 2.40
C LYS A 404 22.11 -7.63 2.51
N VAL A 405 21.65 -6.39 2.30
CA VAL A 405 20.22 -6.04 2.37
C VAL A 405 19.41 -6.83 1.34
N GLU A 406 19.89 -6.97 0.10
CA GLU A 406 19.20 -7.77 -0.92
C GLU A 406 19.09 -9.25 -0.54
N LYS A 407 20.17 -9.84 -0.03
CA LYS A 407 20.17 -11.24 0.44
C LYS A 407 19.18 -11.43 1.59
N GLU A 408 19.13 -10.48 2.51
CA GLU A 408 18.21 -10.47 3.65
C GLU A 408 16.74 -10.37 3.25
N ILE A 409 16.41 -9.50 2.28
CA ILE A 409 15.05 -9.36 1.74
C ILE A 409 14.64 -10.62 0.97
N LYS A 410 15.55 -11.16 0.15
CA LYS A 410 15.31 -12.39 -0.60
C LYS A 410 15.03 -13.57 0.33
N LEU A 411 15.82 -13.72 1.39
CA LEU A 411 15.62 -14.74 2.42
C LEU A 411 14.20 -14.63 3.03
N ARG A 412 13.79 -13.44 3.45
CA ARG A 412 12.44 -13.20 4.01
C ARG A 412 11.34 -13.57 3.04
N SER A 413 11.46 -13.16 1.77
CA SER A 413 10.49 -13.48 0.72
C SER A 413 10.37 -14.99 0.51
N GLN A 414 11.49 -15.71 0.45
CA GLN A 414 11.48 -17.17 0.32
C GLN A 414 10.87 -17.87 1.54
N ILE A 415 11.12 -17.39 2.76
CA ILE A 415 10.47 -17.93 3.98
C ILE A 415 8.95 -17.73 3.92
N ILE A 416 8.47 -16.59 3.43
CA ILE A 416 7.03 -16.35 3.21
C ILE A 416 6.47 -17.35 2.21
N GLN A 417 7.17 -17.61 1.10
CA GLN A 417 6.73 -18.61 0.12
C GLN A 417 6.66 -20.01 0.71
N VAL A 418 7.62 -20.41 1.55
CA VAL A 418 7.55 -21.70 2.26
C VAL A 418 6.29 -21.78 3.12
N VAL A 419 5.96 -20.73 3.89
CA VAL A 419 4.73 -20.71 4.70
C VAL A 419 3.48 -20.78 3.81
N LYS A 420 3.47 -20.06 2.70
CA LYS A 420 2.36 -20.07 1.72
C LYS A 420 2.15 -21.45 1.12
N GLU A 421 3.21 -22.08 0.61
CA GLU A 421 3.16 -23.41 0.01
C GLU A 421 2.69 -24.45 1.03
N MET A 422 3.24 -24.45 2.24
CA MET A 422 2.88 -25.43 3.27
C MET A 422 1.44 -25.26 3.78
N THR A 423 0.97 -24.02 3.93
CA THR A 423 -0.43 -23.76 4.33
C THR A 423 -1.43 -24.13 3.22
N GLN A 424 -1.06 -24.01 1.94
CA GLN A 424 -1.90 -24.39 0.81
C GLN A 424 -1.90 -25.90 0.53
N LEU A 425 -0.75 -26.57 0.62
CA LEU A 425 -0.60 -27.98 0.24
C LEU A 425 -1.17 -28.96 1.27
N ASN A 426 -1.12 -28.61 2.56
CA ASN A 426 -1.46 -29.57 3.63
C ASN A 426 -2.87 -29.39 4.20
N ASN A 427 -3.69 -28.47 3.69
CA ASN A 427 -4.92 -28.00 4.36
C ASN A 427 -4.70 -27.63 5.84
N GLN A 428 -3.45 -27.35 6.22
CA GLN A 428 -3.07 -26.93 7.56
C GLN A 428 -3.16 -25.41 7.58
N ASN A 429 -4.03 -24.88 8.45
CA ASN A 429 -4.19 -23.44 8.58
C ASN A 429 -2.91 -22.76 9.12
N HIS A 430 -2.00 -23.52 9.76
CA HIS A 430 -0.82 -22.99 10.43
C HIS A 430 0.35 -23.97 10.37
N VAL A 431 1.58 -23.44 10.40
CA VAL A 431 2.85 -24.19 10.35
C VAL A 431 3.79 -23.76 11.47
N THR A 432 4.59 -24.69 11.98
CA THR A 432 5.56 -24.45 13.07
C THR A 432 6.93 -23.99 12.55
N ILE A 433 7.75 -23.42 13.43
CA ILE A 433 9.11 -22.96 13.12
C ILE A 433 9.97 -24.10 12.55
N ILE A 434 9.91 -25.28 13.16
CA ILE A 434 10.72 -26.45 12.78
C ILE A 434 10.33 -26.95 11.39
N GLU A 435 9.04 -26.99 11.09
CA GLU A 435 8.51 -27.39 9.77
C GLU A 435 9.00 -26.43 8.68
N ILE A 436 8.87 -25.11 8.92
CA ILE A 436 9.32 -24.07 7.99
C ILE A 436 10.83 -24.19 7.75
N ARG A 437 11.64 -24.27 8.81
CA ARG A 437 13.10 -24.40 8.71
C ARG A 437 13.50 -25.65 7.95
N THR A 438 12.90 -26.79 8.28
CA THR A 438 13.22 -28.08 7.66
C THR A 438 12.92 -28.05 6.16
N HIS A 439 11.75 -27.53 5.79
CA HIS A 439 11.34 -27.39 4.40
C HIS A 439 12.25 -26.40 3.63
N TYR A 440 12.50 -25.22 4.20
CA TYR A 440 13.38 -24.22 3.60
C TYR A 440 14.80 -24.76 3.37
N ASN A 441 15.40 -25.39 4.39
CA ASN A 441 16.75 -25.94 4.31
C ASN A 441 16.86 -27.09 3.29
N ALA A 442 15.83 -27.94 3.19
CA ALA A 442 15.81 -29.01 2.21
C ALA A 442 15.77 -28.47 0.76
N ILE A 443 14.93 -27.47 0.49
CA ILE A 443 14.77 -26.89 -0.86
C ILE A 443 15.99 -26.07 -1.26
N ASN A 444 16.49 -25.22 -0.36
CA ASN A 444 17.54 -24.25 -0.68
C ASN A 444 18.96 -24.77 -0.40
N LYS A 445 19.11 -26.02 0.07
CA LYS A 445 20.39 -26.59 0.53
C LYS A 445 21.11 -25.67 1.52
N SER A 446 20.34 -25.04 2.41
CA SER A 446 20.81 -24.10 3.41
C SER A 446 20.87 -24.75 4.80
N ASN A 447 21.52 -24.06 5.74
CA ASN A 447 21.65 -24.50 7.13
C ASN A 447 21.17 -23.40 8.09
N LEU A 448 19.97 -22.88 7.90
CA LEU A 448 19.38 -21.95 8.86
C LEU A 448 19.15 -22.64 10.19
N ALA A 449 19.44 -21.93 11.28
CA ALA A 449 19.16 -22.34 12.65
C ALA A 449 17.71 -21.99 13.04
N ASP A 450 17.19 -22.67 14.07
CA ASP A 450 15.83 -22.43 14.58
C ASP A 450 15.68 -20.98 15.05
N GLU A 451 16.68 -20.43 15.74
CA GLU A 451 16.68 -19.07 16.27
C GLU A 451 16.58 -18.02 15.15
N THR A 452 17.32 -18.21 14.06
CA THR A 452 17.29 -17.29 12.91
C THR A 452 15.93 -17.31 12.22
N VAL A 453 15.36 -18.49 12.00
CA VAL A 453 14.02 -18.62 11.40
C VAL A 453 12.98 -18.02 12.33
N GLN A 454 13.10 -18.24 13.64
CA GLN A 454 12.22 -17.66 14.64
C GLN A 454 12.22 -16.13 14.61
N GLU A 455 13.40 -15.48 14.63
CA GLU A 455 13.50 -14.02 14.59
C GLU A 455 12.85 -13.45 13.31
N ILE A 456 13.10 -14.08 12.16
CA ILE A 456 12.49 -13.70 10.89
C ILE A 456 10.96 -13.86 10.95
N LEU A 457 10.43 -14.98 11.46
CA LEU A 457 8.99 -15.21 11.52
C LEU A 457 8.29 -14.24 12.49
N ILE A 458 8.94 -13.87 13.59
CA ILE A 458 8.44 -12.85 14.51
C ILE A 458 8.42 -11.48 13.83
N GLU A 459 9.50 -11.12 13.14
CA GLU A 459 9.58 -9.87 12.36
C GLU A 459 8.46 -9.81 11.32
N LEU A 460 8.28 -10.88 10.54
CA LEU A 460 7.31 -10.97 9.44
C LEU A 460 5.85 -11.06 9.91
N SER A 461 5.63 -11.49 11.15
CA SER A 461 4.31 -11.53 11.79
C SER A 461 4.00 -10.31 12.66
N SER A 462 4.93 -9.37 12.75
CA SER A 462 4.72 -8.11 13.44
C SER A 462 3.59 -7.32 12.79
N PRO A 463 2.75 -6.61 13.57
CA PRO A 463 1.76 -5.66 13.02
C PRO A 463 2.37 -4.59 12.12
N LEU A 464 3.69 -4.34 12.20
CA LEU A 464 4.40 -3.37 11.36
C LEU A 464 4.75 -3.87 9.96
N THR A 465 4.91 -5.19 9.77
CA THR A 465 5.29 -5.79 8.48
C THR A 465 4.12 -6.57 7.86
N GLY A 466 3.43 -7.39 8.67
CA GLY A 466 2.15 -8.03 8.33
C GLY A 466 2.19 -8.96 7.13
N TYR A 467 3.30 -9.67 6.89
CA TYR A 467 3.39 -10.66 5.80
C TYR A 467 2.86 -12.04 6.23
N LEU A 468 3.03 -12.35 7.52
CA LEU A 468 2.56 -13.59 8.14
C LEU A 468 1.64 -13.27 9.33
N GLY A 469 0.76 -14.19 9.67
CA GLY A 469 0.05 -14.21 10.93
C GLY A 469 0.76 -15.13 11.92
N ARG A 470 0.56 -14.89 13.22
CA ARG A 470 1.12 -15.70 14.31
C ARG A 470 0.04 -16.07 15.32
N GLU A 471 -0.08 -17.37 15.59
CA GLU A 471 -0.82 -17.92 16.72
C GLU A 471 0.22 -18.26 17.80
N LYS A 472 0.17 -17.54 18.93
CA LYS A 472 1.16 -17.70 19.99
C LYS A 472 0.91 -19.00 20.75
N GLY A 473 1.94 -19.83 20.86
CA GLY A 473 1.92 -21.05 21.66
C GLY A 473 2.15 -20.78 23.15
N GLU A 474 2.11 -21.84 23.96
CA GLU A 474 2.50 -21.79 25.38
C GLU A 474 3.97 -21.41 25.56
N ASP A 475 4.81 -21.80 24.59
CA ASP A 475 6.18 -21.36 24.44
C ASP A 475 6.46 -20.95 22.99
N ILE A 476 7.61 -20.33 22.77
CA ILE A 476 7.98 -19.80 21.46
C ILE A 476 8.21 -20.89 20.40
N LYS A 477 8.47 -22.13 20.83
CA LYS A 477 8.68 -23.28 19.93
C LYS A 477 7.37 -23.82 19.39
N ASN A 478 6.29 -23.61 20.13
CA ASN A 478 4.92 -23.99 19.77
C ASN A 478 4.16 -22.86 19.05
N ASP A 479 4.82 -21.74 18.76
CA ASP A 479 4.24 -20.71 17.90
C ASP A 479 3.96 -21.28 16.50
N LYS A 480 2.81 -20.88 15.96
CA LYS A 480 2.39 -21.27 14.62
C LYS A 480 2.18 -20.05 13.76
N PHE A 481 2.51 -20.18 12.49
CA PHE A 481 2.48 -19.09 11.53
C PHE A 481 1.60 -19.44 10.34
N TYR A 482 1.01 -18.43 9.73
CA TYR A 482 0.16 -18.59 8.56
C TYR A 482 0.39 -17.45 7.56
N TYR A 483 0.14 -17.73 6.30
CA TYR A 483 0.36 -16.77 5.22
C TYR A 483 -0.73 -15.68 5.22
N LEU A 484 -0.32 -14.42 5.05
CA LEU A 484 -1.23 -13.30 4.81
C LEU A 484 -1.03 -12.70 3.42
N ARG A 485 0.20 -12.33 3.08
CA ARG A 485 0.55 -11.70 1.79
C ARG A 485 2.01 -11.93 1.41
N ASP A 486 2.32 -11.76 0.13
CA ASP A 486 3.67 -11.89 -0.41
C ASP A 486 4.53 -10.67 -0.04
N LEU A 487 5.83 -10.89 0.19
CA LEU A 487 6.84 -9.83 0.14
C LEU A 487 7.35 -9.74 -1.32
N PRO A 488 6.99 -8.69 -2.07
CA PRO A 488 7.34 -8.58 -3.48
C PRO A 488 8.86 -8.49 -3.63
N THR A 489 9.42 -9.45 -4.36
CA THR A 489 10.81 -9.44 -4.81
C THR A 489 10.77 -9.57 -6.33
N ASN A 490 10.69 -8.43 -7.03
CA ASN A 490 10.70 -8.42 -8.50
C ASN A 490 11.82 -9.27 -9.08
#